data_AF-A0AAU2PTP1-F1
#
_entry.id   AF-A0AAU2PTP1-F1
#
_cell.length_a   1.000
_cell.length_b   1.000
_cell.length_c   1.000
_cell.angle_alpha   90.00
_cell.angle_beta   90.00
_cell.angle_gamma   90.00
#
_symmetry.space_group_name_H-M   'P 1'
#
loop_
_entity.id
_entity.type
_entity.pdbx_description
1 polymer ?
#
loop_
_entity_poly.entity_id
_entity_poly.type
_entity_poly.pdbx_seq_one_letter_code
_entity_poly.pdbx_strand_id
1 'polypeptide(L)'
;MDLEQLRASCEARVEALGLPHRFSTRDLDHHLHRRVVEINDCVLALRRYRQASVRDAAAAEAARRGTAGTPEGDAEVEAAAIAAVVEAKRAGLLLDGDEAPPAAGTRSCKGDLAAQTAWLLLVADARARGPVRENAGAAS
;
A
#
# COMPACT_ATOMS: atom_id res chain seq x y z
N MET A 1 -15.12 -4.48 7.06
CA MET A 1 -15.40 -3.04 7.07
C MET A 1 -16.48 -2.80 6.03
N ASP A 2 -17.62 -2.23 6.43
CA ASP A 2 -18.68 -1.88 5.48
C ASP A 2 -18.45 -0.47 4.88
N LEU A 3 -19.25 -0.11 3.87
CA LEU A 3 -19.16 1.17 3.16
C LEU A 3 -19.36 2.38 4.08
N GLU A 4 -20.17 2.26 5.13
CA GLU A 4 -20.44 3.33 6.09
C GLU A 4 -19.23 3.56 7.00
N GLN A 5 -18.58 2.49 7.46
CA GLN A 5 -17.34 2.55 8.24
C GLN A 5 -16.17 3.11 7.42
N LEU A 6 -16.11 2.76 6.13
CA LEU A 6 -15.13 3.32 5.21
C LEU A 6 -15.37 4.82 4.98
N ARG A 7 -16.64 5.23 4.83
CA ARG A 7 -17.03 6.64 4.69
C ARG A 7 -16.60 7.45 5.90
N ALA A 8 -16.91 6.97 7.12
CA ALA A 8 -16.52 7.63 8.36
C ALA A 8 -15.00 7.76 8.50
N SER A 9 -14.24 6.72 8.12
CA SER A 9 -12.77 6.76 8.14
C SER A 9 -12.18 7.75 7.13
N CYS A 10 -12.77 7.85 5.93
CA CYS A 10 -12.40 8.83 4.93
C CYS A 10 -12.71 10.26 5.38
N GLU A 11 -13.91 10.52 5.94
CA GLU A 11 -14.31 11.83 6.47
C GLU A 11 -13.34 12.30 7.57
N ALA A 12 -13.03 11.43 8.54
CA ALA A 12 -12.08 11.73 9.61
C ALA A 12 -10.67 12.06 9.09
N ARG A 13 -10.19 11.37 8.04
CA ARG A 13 -8.89 11.66 7.41
C ARG A 13 -8.90 12.96 6.61
N VAL A 14 -10.00 13.28 5.92
CA VAL A 14 -10.17 14.56 5.19
C VAL A 14 -10.14 15.73 6.17
N GLU A 15 -10.82 15.59 7.30
CA GLU A 15 -10.83 16.57 8.39
C GLU A 15 -9.42 16.74 8.99
N ALA A 16 -8.74 15.64 9.30
CA ALA A 16 -7.37 15.66 9.83
C ALA A 16 -6.34 16.30 8.88
N LEU A 17 -6.59 16.26 7.57
CA LEU A 17 -5.72 16.85 6.54
C LEU A 17 -6.08 18.31 6.20
N GLY A 18 -7.12 18.89 6.81
CA GLY A 18 -7.54 20.27 6.57
C GLY A 18 -8.01 20.53 5.13
N LEU A 19 -8.47 19.50 4.43
CA LEU A 19 -8.92 19.63 3.05
C LEU A 19 -10.35 20.25 3.02
N PRO A 20 -10.61 21.25 2.16
CA PRO A 20 -11.90 21.92 2.13
C PRO A 20 -13.03 20.94 1.79
N HIS A 21 -14.08 20.92 2.61
CA HIS A 21 -15.34 20.18 2.43
C HIS A 21 -16.13 20.70 1.21
N ARG A 22 -15.63 20.46 0.00
CA ARG A 22 -16.24 20.95 -1.26
C ARG A 22 -16.78 19.86 -2.18
N PHE A 23 -16.81 18.61 -1.73
CA PHE A 23 -17.28 17.50 -2.54
C PHE A 23 -18.58 16.97 -1.97
N SER A 24 -19.63 16.88 -2.78
CA SER A 24 -20.82 16.10 -2.41
C SER A 24 -20.41 14.63 -2.23
N THR A 25 -21.19 13.82 -1.53
CA THR A 25 -20.88 12.38 -1.35
C THR A 25 -20.71 11.66 -2.68
N ARG A 26 -21.48 12.04 -3.70
CA ARG A 26 -21.34 11.53 -5.07
C ARG A 26 -20.04 11.95 -5.73
N ASP A 27 -19.58 13.17 -5.47
CA ASP A 27 -18.27 13.64 -5.95
C ASP A 27 -17.15 12.90 -5.20
N LEU A 28 -17.32 12.62 -3.91
CA LEU A 28 -16.36 11.87 -3.10
C LEU A 28 -16.19 10.44 -3.62
N ASP A 29 -17.29 9.73 -3.90
CA ASP A 29 -17.25 8.37 -4.46
C ASP A 29 -16.58 8.37 -5.85
N HIS A 30 -16.88 9.36 -6.67
CA HIS A 30 -16.26 9.52 -7.98
C HIS A 30 -14.74 9.79 -7.87
N HIS A 31 -14.34 10.70 -6.98
CA HIS A 31 -12.94 11.01 -6.72
C HIS A 31 -12.19 9.83 -6.12
N LEU A 32 -12.82 9.08 -5.19
CA LEU A 32 -12.26 7.87 -4.61
C LEU A 32 -12.04 6.81 -5.67
N HIS A 33 -13.06 6.51 -6.47
CA HIS A 33 -12.94 5.56 -7.57
C HIS A 33 -11.81 5.94 -8.53
N ARG A 34 -11.78 7.22 -8.96
CA ARG A 34 -10.71 7.73 -9.82
C ARG A 34 -9.35 7.57 -9.16
N ARG A 35 -9.21 7.86 -7.87
CA ARG A 35 -7.95 7.75 -7.15
C ARG A 35 -7.47 6.30 -7.04
N VAL A 36 -8.37 5.36 -6.80
CA VAL A 36 -8.06 3.93 -6.80
C VAL A 36 -7.57 3.47 -8.18
N VAL A 37 -8.22 3.90 -9.25
CA VAL A 37 -7.78 3.61 -10.63
C VAL A 37 -6.39 4.19 -10.88
N GLU A 38 -6.15 5.46 -10.56
CA GLU A 38 -4.85 6.13 -10.73
C GLU A 38 -3.73 5.40 -9.98
N ILE A 39 -3.98 4.93 -8.76
CA ILE A 39 -3.01 4.17 -7.97
C ILE A 39 -2.71 2.82 -8.63
N ASN A 40 -3.75 2.09 -9.06
CA ASN A 40 -3.57 0.81 -9.74
C ASN A 40 -2.80 0.96 -11.06
N ASP A 41 -3.10 1.99 -11.85
CA ASP A 41 -2.38 2.29 -13.09
C ASP A 41 -0.91 2.61 -12.81
N CYS A 42 -0.63 3.34 -11.74
CA CYS A 42 0.74 3.60 -11.28
C CYS A 42 1.46 2.30 -10.88
N VAL A 43 0.81 1.42 -10.12
CA VAL A 43 1.36 0.10 -9.75
C VAL A 43 1.66 -0.74 -10.99
N LEU A 44 0.79 -0.74 -11.99
CA LEU A 44 0.99 -1.43 -13.27
C LEU A 44 2.15 -0.83 -14.08
N ALA A 45 2.22 0.50 -14.19
CA ALA A 45 3.30 1.20 -14.90
C ALA A 45 4.67 0.96 -14.25
N LEU A 46 4.67 0.71 -12.95
CA LEU A 46 5.87 0.48 -12.16
C LEU A 46 6.25 -1.01 -12.04
N ARG A 47 5.48 -1.93 -12.63
CA ARG A 47 5.69 -3.38 -12.48
C ARG A 47 7.13 -3.84 -12.78
N ARG A 48 7.77 -3.23 -13.78
CA ARG A 48 9.16 -3.52 -14.20
C ARG A 48 10.23 -3.16 -13.16
N TYR A 49 9.85 -2.45 -12.10
CA TYR A 49 10.72 -2.12 -10.98
C TYR A 49 10.39 -2.95 -9.73
N ARG A 50 9.48 -3.94 -9.83
CA ARG A 50 9.13 -4.83 -8.71
C ARG A 50 10.06 -6.04 -8.71
N GLN A 51 10.84 -6.22 -7.65
CA GLN A 51 11.77 -7.35 -7.50
C GLN A 51 11.21 -8.44 -6.60
N ALA A 52 11.29 -9.70 -7.04
CA ALA A 52 10.93 -10.87 -6.24
C ALA A 52 11.73 -10.92 -4.92
N SER A 53 13.02 -10.59 -4.95
CA SER A 53 13.90 -10.58 -3.77
C SER A 53 13.41 -9.64 -2.66
N VAL A 54 12.92 -8.44 -3.01
CA VAL A 54 12.37 -7.48 -2.04
C VAL A 54 11.08 -8.03 -1.42
N ARG A 55 10.20 -8.59 -2.25
CA ARG A 55 8.96 -9.22 -1.78
C ARG A 55 9.27 -10.38 -0.82
N ASP A 56 10.19 -11.26 -1.19
CA ASP A 56 10.50 -12.47 -0.43
C ASP A 56 11.20 -12.12 0.89
N ALA A 57 12.07 -11.11 0.90
CA ALA A 57 12.67 -10.58 2.12
C ALA A 57 11.62 -9.98 3.07
N ALA A 58 10.67 -9.21 2.54
CA ALA A 58 9.58 -8.65 3.34
C ALA A 58 8.64 -9.75 3.85
N ALA A 59 8.35 -10.78 3.05
CA ALA A 59 7.53 -11.92 3.45
C ALA A 59 8.20 -12.74 4.55
N ALA A 60 9.52 -12.94 4.47
CA ALA A 60 10.30 -13.57 5.53
C ALA A 60 10.26 -12.77 6.83
N GLU A 61 10.29 -11.44 6.76
CA GLU A 61 10.15 -10.58 7.94
C GLU A 61 8.76 -10.67 8.56
N ALA A 62 7.69 -10.63 7.75
CA ALA A 62 6.33 -10.85 8.23
C ALA A 62 6.17 -12.22 8.90
N ALA A 63 6.79 -13.26 8.34
CA ALA A 63 6.81 -14.59 8.94
C ALA A 63 7.55 -14.60 10.29
N ARG A 64 8.72 -13.94 10.39
CA ARG A 64 9.45 -13.80 11.67
C ARG A 64 8.63 -13.08 12.74
N ARG A 65 7.82 -12.09 12.35
CA ARG A 65 6.92 -11.36 13.26
C ARG A 65 5.62 -12.09 13.56
N GLY A 66 5.35 -13.23 12.91
CA GLY A 66 4.10 -13.97 13.06
C GLY A 66 2.90 -13.29 12.40
N THR A 67 3.12 -12.35 11.48
CA THR A 67 2.05 -11.64 10.73
C THR A 67 1.85 -12.21 9.32
N ALA A 68 2.61 -13.22 8.92
CA ALA A 68 2.44 -13.88 7.63
C ALA A 68 1.02 -14.46 7.46
N GLY A 69 0.40 -14.18 6.30
CA GLY A 69 -0.95 -14.64 5.98
C GLY A 69 -2.07 -13.81 6.60
N THR A 70 -1.76 -12.75 7.35
CA THR A 70 -2.76 -11.75 7.77
C THR A 70 -2.83 -10.59 6.78
N PRO A 71 -3.96 -9.87 6.70
CA PRO A 71 -4.07 -8.66 5.87
C PRO A 71 -2.98 -7.62 6.16
N GLU A 72 -2.57 -7.48 7.42
CA GLU A 72 -1.52 -6.56 7.86
C GLU A 72 -0.13 -7.00 7.37
N GLY A 73 0.21 -8.28 7.49
CA GLY A 73 1.48 -8.80 6.97
C GLY A 73 1.55 -8.72 5.45
N ASP A 74 0.45 -9.03 4.75
CA ASP A 74 0.36 -8.85 3.29
C ASP A 74 0.53 -7.38 2.89
N ALA A 75 -0.05 -6.45 3.66
CA ALA A 75 0.08 -5.01 3.43
C ALA A 75 1.51 -4.51 3.67
N GLU A 76 2.24 -5.06 4.65
CA GLU A 76 3.66 -4.78 4.88
C GLU A 76 4.52 -5.22 3.71
N VAL A 77 4.27 -6.41 3.16
CA VAL A 77 4.97 -6.92 1.97
C VAL A 77 4.72 -6.02 0.76
N GLU A 78 3.46 -5.63 0.51
CA GLU A 78 3.13 -4.72 -0.60
C GLU A 78 3.76 -3.33 -0.40
N ALA A 79 3.72 -2.79 0.82
CA ALA A 79 4.32 -1.50 1.16
C ALA A 79 5.84 -1.50 0.92
N ALA A 80 6.54 -2.57 1.29
CA ALA A 80 7.97 -2.73 1.05
C ALA A 80 8.28 -2.80 -0.46
N ALA A 81 7.50 -3.56 -1.23
CA ALA A 81 7.65 -3.63 -2.67
C ALA A 81 7.43 -2.26 -3.36
N ILE A 82 6.37 -1.54 -2.98
CA ILE A 82 6.09 -0.18 -3.49
C ILE A 82 7.21 0.80 -3.10
N ALA A 83 7.74 0.70 -1.88
CA ALA A 83 8.86 1.54 -1.44
C ALA A 83 10.09 1.34 -2.33
N ALA A 84 10.49 0.09 -2.56
CA ALA A 84 11.66 -0.24 -3.37
C ALA A 84 11.50 0.21 -4.82
N VAL A 85 10.31 -0.01 -5.40
CA VAL A 85 9.93 0.45 -6.74
C VAL A 85 10.11 1.95 -6.89
N VAL A 86 9.61 2.74 -5.94
CA VAL A 86 9.67 4.21 -5.98
C VAL A 86 11.12 4.68 -5.92
N GLU A 87 11.93 4.08 -5.05
CA GLU A 87 13.36 4.42 -4.93
C GLU A 87 14.14 4.03 -6.18
N ALA A 88 13.91 2.83 -6.75
CA ALA A 88 14.56 2.41 -7.98
C ALA A 88 14.18 3.30 -9.17
N LYS A 89 12.90 3.67 -9.28
CA LYS A 89 12.42 4.60 -10.31
C LYS A 89 13.09 5.97 -10.20
N ARG A 90 13.25 6.49 -8.98
CA ARG A 90 13.94 7.76 -8.71
C ARG A 90 15.43 7.68 -9.04
N ALA A 91 16.06 6.55 -8.75
CA ALA A 91 17.46 6.30 -9.07
C ALA A 91 17.72 6.03 -10.57
N GLY A 92 16.66 5.91 -11.39
CA GLY A 92 16.79 5.54 -12.80
C GLY A 92 17.27 4.10 -13.02
N LEU A 93 17.26 3.28 -11.97
CA LEU A 93 17.71 1.89 -12.02
C LEU A 93 16.58 1.03 -12.58
N LEU A 94 16.80 0.47 -13.77
CA LEU A 94 16.08 -0.74 -14.14
C LEU A 94 16.65 -1.86 -13.27
N LEU A 95 15.77 -2.44 -12.47
CA LEU A 95 16.14 -3.50 -11.56
C LEU A 95 16.20 -4.80 -12.36
N ASP A 96 17.40 -5.38 -12.47
CA ASP A 96 17.56 -6.73 -12.99
C ASP A 96 16.98 -7.74 -11.99
N GLY A 97 16.26 -8.76 -12.50
CA GLY A 97 15.67 -9.84 -11.70
C GLY A 97 14.23 -10.19 -12.07
N ASP A 98 13.69 -11.21 -11.41
CA ASP A 98 12.31 -11.66 -11.62
C ASP A 98 11.29 -10.63 -11.11
N GLU A 99 10.30 -10.34 -11.97
CA GLU A 99 9.19 -9.45 -11.65
C GLU A 99 8.34 -10.04 -10.52
N ALA A 100 8.23 -9.33 -9.38
CA ALA A 100 7.37 -9.79 -8.30
C ALA A 100 5.89 -9.63 -8.66
N PRO A 101 5.05 -10.67 -8.45
CA PRO A 101 3.62 -10.49 -8.55
C PRO A 101 3.13 -9.54 -7.44
N PRO A 102 1.99 -8.85 -7.64
CA PRO A 102 1.33 -8.10 -6.58
C PRO A 102 1.03 -8.97 -5.35
N ALA A 103 0.91 -8.38 -4.16
CA ALA A 103 0.46 -9.11 -2.98
C ALA A 103 -0.95 -9.70 -3.15
N ALA A 104 -1.29 -10.69 -2.32
CA ALA A 104 -2.56 -11.41 -2.40
C ALA A 104 -3.77 -10.46 -2.22
N GLY A 105 -3.68 -9.51 -1.28
CA GLY A 105 -4.70 -8.48 -1.06
C GLY A 105 -5.09 -7.72 -2.31
N THR A 106 -4.12 -7.31 -3.13
CA THR A 106 -4.35 -6.58 -4.40
C THR A 106 -5.19 -7.38 -5.40
N ARG A 107 -5.03 -8.72 -5.44
CA ARG A 107 -5.83 -9.58 -6.33
C ARG A 107 -7.23 -9.82 -5.77
N SER A 108 -7.34 -10.05 -4.47
CA SER A 108 -8.59 -10.43 -3.80
C SER A 108 -9.62 -9.31 -3.78
N CYS A 109 -9.22 -8.04 -3.87
CA CYS A 109 -10.13 -6.90 -3.85
C CYS A 109 -10.61 -6.45 -5.25
N LYS A 110 -10.16 -7.08 -6.35
CA LYS A 110 -10.44 -6.58 -7.70
C LYS A 110 -11.95 -6.50 -7.99
N GLY A 111 -12.41 -5.34 -8.46
CA GLY A 111 -13.80 -5.11 -8.83
C GLY A 111 -14.71 -4.65 -7.68
N ASP A 112 -14.19 -4.64 -6.45
CA ASP A 112 -14.86 -4.08 -5.27
C ASP A 112 -14.11 -2.82 -4.83
N LEU A 113 -14.76 -1.66 -4.95
CA LEU A 113 -14.16 -0.37 -4.61
C LEU A 113 -13.90 -0.23 -3.10
N ALA A 114 -14.79 -0.76 -2.26
CA ALA A 114 -14.65 -0.68 -0.82
C ALA A 114 -13.50 -1.57 -0.34
N ALA A 115 -13.42 -2.80 -0.86
CA ALA A 115 -12.31 -3.71 -0.56
C ALA A 115 -10.97 -3.17 -1.07
N GLN A 116 -10.93 -2.57 -2.26
CA GLN A 116 -9.71 -1.94 -2.80
C GLN A 116 -9.27 -0.77 -1.93
N THR A 117 -10.20 0.08 -1.51
CA THR A 117 -9.88 1.22 -0.66
C THR A 117 -9.37 0.75 0.70
N ALA A 118 -10.04 -0.21 1.33
CA ALA A 118 -9.61 -0.82 2.59
C ALA A 118 -8.18 -1.37 2.50
N TRP A 119 -7.90 -2.11 1.43
CA TRP A 119 -6.57 -2.64 1.15
C TRP A 119 -5.52 -1.54 0.97
N LEU A 120 -5.81 -0.52 0.16
CA LEU A 120 -4.88 0.60 -0.09
C LEU A 120 -4.62 1.42 1.17
N LEU A 121 -5.60 1.56 2.07
CA LEU A 121 -5.41 2.19 3.38
C LEU A 121 -4.46 1.37 4.26
N LEU A 122 -4.61 0.04 4.32
CA LEU A 122 -3.69 -0.83 5.06
C LEU A 122 -2.26 -0.73 4.54
N VAL A 123 -2.08 -0.74 3.21
CA VAL A 123 -0.77 -0.58 2.57
C VAL A 123 -0.16 0.81 2.86
N ALA A 124 -0.98 1.87 2.80
CA ALA A 124 -0.53 3.22 3.12
C ALA A 124 -0.09 3.34 4.58
N ASP A 125 -0.84 2.77 5.52
CA ASP A 125 -0.52 2.79 6.94
C ASP A 125 0.75 1.97 7.22
N ALA A 126 0.90 0.78 6.61
CA ALA A 126 2.13 0.00 6.69
C ALA A 126 3.34 0.76 6.13
N ARG A 127 3.16 1.47 5.01
CA ARG A 127 4.20 2.31 4.41
C ARG A 127 4.59 3.49 5.29
N ALA A 128 3.63 4.10 5.99
CA ALA A 128 3.83 5.23 6.88
C ALA A 128 4.54 4.84 8.18
N ARG A 129 4.27 3.63 8.71
CA ARG A 129 5.03 3.07 9.84
C ARG A 129 6.51 2.83 9.50
N GLY A 130 6.83 2.69 8.21
CA GLY A 130 8.16 2.39 7.72
C GLY A 130 8.62 0.98 8.13
N PRO A 131 9.77 0.51 7.64
CA PRO A 131 10.44 -0.58 8.33
C PRO A 131 10.72 -0.06 9.75
N VAL A 132 10.31 -0.82 10.78
CA VAL A 132 10.87 -0.66 12.12
C VAL A 132 12.38 -0.62 11.92
N ARG A 133 12.98 0.56 12.03
CA ARG A 133 14.42 0.64 12.21
C ARG A 133 14.61 -0.04 13.55
N GLU A 134 15.07 -1.29 13.55
CA GLU A 134 15.72 -1.81 14.74
C GLU A 134 16.68 -0.71 15.17
N ASN A 135 16.44 -0.17 16.35
CA ASN A 135 17.37 0.74 16.97
C ASN A 135 18.71 0.01 16.95
N ALA A 136 19.60 0.44 16.06
CA ALA A 136 21.02 0.28 16.21
C ALA A 136 21.42 1.10 17.46
N GLY A 137 21.07 0.57 18.63
CA GLY A 137 21.80 0.80 19.85
C GLY A 137 23.09 -0.01 19.75
N ALA A 138 24.02 0.53 18.96
CA ALA A 138 25.42 0.18 19.09
C ALA A 138 25.84 0.51 20.53
N ALA A 139 26.59 -0.42 21.08
CA ALA A 139 27.29 -0.31 22.34
C ALA A 139 28.02 1.03 22.50
N SER A 140 27.97 1.59 23.71
CA SER A 140 29.13 2.04 24.47
C SER A 140 28.77 2.00 25.95
#